data_AF-A0A068V3C3-F1
#
_entry.id   AF-A0A068V3C3-F1
#
_cell.length_a   1.000
_cell.length_b   1.000
_cell.length_c   1.000
_cell.angle_alpha   90.00
_cell.angle_beta   90.00
_cell.angle_gamma   90.00
#
_symmetry.space_group_name_H-M   'P 1'
#
loop_
_entity.id
_entity.type
_entity.pdbx_description
1 polymer ?
#
loop_
_entity_poly.entity_id
_entity_poly.type
_entity_poly.pdbx_seq_one_letter_code
_entity_poly.pdbx_strand_id
1 'polypeptide(L)' 'MNSYMNFSLQYCDRYADYMEFPHLEEWRKVLCLSAVKNSYANLETYRDSYSDDYEMLQVAHQSPHFTQLGDHAITL' A
#
# COMPACT_ATOMS: atom_id res chain seq x y z
N MET A 1 16.93 6.89 1.14
CA MET A 1 15.65 6.59 0.46
C MET A 1 14.48 6.45 1.43
N ASN A 2 14.52 5.49 2.36
CA ASN A 2 13.41 5.23 3.31
C ASN A 2 12.98 6.44 4.14
N SER A 3 13.91 7.33 4.50
CA SER A 3 13.61 8.54 5.27
C SER A 3 12.72 9.55 4.53
N TYR A 4 12.84 9.65 3.20
CA TYR A 4 12.07 10.63 2.42
C TYR A 4 10.62 10.17 2.19
N MET A 5 10.40 8.88 1.93
CA MET A 5 9.04 8.36 1.79
C MET A 5 8.29 8.32 3.12
N ASN A 6 8.98 8.00 4.21
CA ASN A 6 8.41 8.08 5.55
C ASN A 6 7.97 9.53 5.88
N PHE A 7 8.80 10.52 5.50
CA PHE A 7 8.45 11.93 5.64
C PHE A 7 7.20 12.32 4.83
N SER A 8 7.05 11.84 3.59
CA SER A 8 5.86 12.08 2.78
C SER A 8 4.59 11.49 3.41
N LEU A 9 4.66 10.28 3.98
CA LEU A 9 3.53 9.65 4.65
C LEU A 9 3.11 10.42 5.92
N GLN A 10 4.07 10.83 6.75
CA GLN A 10 3.80 11.66 7.93
C GLN A 10 3.24 13.04 7.56
N TYR A 11 3.66 13.61 6.43
CA TYR A 11 3.10 14.84 5.91
C TYR A 11 1.63 14.66 5.51
N CYS A 12 1.30 13.56 4.82
CA CYS A 12 -0.09 13.22 4.48
C CYS A 12 -0.95 13.03 5.73
N ASP A 13 -0.44 12.34 6.76
CA ASP A 13 -1.18 12.15 8.03
C ASP A 13 -1.48 13.49 8.71
N ARG A 14 -0.48 14.39 8.80
CA ARG A 14 -0.69 15.74 9.34
C ARG A 14 -1.71 16.54 8.54
N TYR A 15 -1.72 16.41 7.22
CA TYR A 15 -2.71 17.08 6.40
C TYR A 15 -4.11 16.48 6.57
N ALA A 16 -4.20 15.17 6.75
CA ALA A 16 -5.46 14.49 7.06
C ALA A 16 -6.02 14.98 8.40
N ASP A 17 -5.17 15.19 9.42
CA ASP A 17 -5.57 15.82 10.69
C ASP A 17 -6.21 17.19 10.49
N TYR A 18 -5.61 18.05 9.66
CA TYR A 18 -6.15 19.38 9.37
C TYR A 18 -7.50 19.36 8.66
N MET A 19 -7.75 18.32 7.86
CA MET A 19 -8.96 18.18 7.07
C MET A 19 -10.00 17.26 7.72
N GLU A 20 -9.71 16.75 8.93
CA GLU A 20 -10.53 15.74 9.63
C GLU A 20 -10.79 14.48 8.78
N PHE A 21 -9.86 14.15 7.89
CA PHE A 21 -9.92 12.93 7.08
C PHE A 21 -9.30 11.76 7.85
N PRO A 22 -9.83 10.54 7.65
CA PRO A 22 -9.22 9.35 8.23
C PRO A 22 -7.80 9.16 7.71
N HIS A 23 -6.90 8.76 8.61
CA HIS A 23 -5.53 8.42 8.25
C HIS A 23 -5.50 7.18 7.37
N LEU A 24 -4.48 7.10 6.53
CA LEU A 24 -4.23 5.89 5.76
C LEU A 24 -3.89 4.75 6.72
N GLU A 25 -4.47 3.56 6.49
CA GLU A 25 -4.20 2.42 7.35
C GLU A 25 -2.72 2.01 7.27
N GLU A 26 -2.15 1.60 8.40
CA GLU A 26 -0.71 1.34 8.50
C GLU A 26 -0.23 0.25 7.54
N TRP A 27 -1.05 -0.79 7.32
CA TRP A 27 -0.73 -1.86 6.38
C TRP A 27 -0.57 -1.37 4.94
N ARG A 28 -1.29 -0.31 4.53
CA ARG A 28 -1.13 0.30 3.20
C ARG A 28 0.17 1.08 3.09
N LYS A 29 0.57 1.76 4.17
CA LYS A 29 1.86 2.48 4.25
C LYS A 29 3.02 1.50 4.10
N VAL A 30 2.96 0.36 4.79
CA VAL A 30 3.95 -0.72 4.70
C VAL A 30 4.07 -1.25 3.27
N LEU A 31 2.95 -1.59 2.62
CA LEU A 31 2.94 -2.06 1.22
C LEU A 31 3.54 -1.03 0.27
N CYS A 32 3.23 0.26 0.44
CA CYS A 32 3.76 1.32 -0.41
C CYS A 32 5.29 1.44 -0.24
N LEU A 33 5.79 1.40 1.00
CA LEU A 33 7.22 1.45 1.29
C LEU A 33 7.97 0.24 0.73
N SER A 34 7.39 -0.96 0.87
CA SER A 34 7.97 -2.20 0.34
C SER A 34 8.07 -2.16 -1.19
N ALA A 35 6.99 -1.79 -1.87
CA ALA A 35 6.97 -1.68 -3.33
C ALA A 35 8.03 -0.69 -3.85
N VAL A 36 8.17 0.47 -3.21
CA VAL A 36 9.22 1.45 -3.54
C VAL A 36 10.61 0.84 -3.30
N LYS A 37 10.86 0.24 -2.13
CA LYS A 37 12.14 -0.41 -1.81
C LYS A 37 12.49 -1.49 -2.85
N ASN A 38 11.53 -2.33 -3.22
CA ASN A 38 11.75 -3.42 -4.17
C ASN A 38 11.99 -2.90 -5.58
N SER A 39 11.31 -1.82 -6.00
CA SER A 39 11.57 -1.17 -7.31
C SER A 39 13.00 -0.63 -7.44
N TYR A 40 13.58 -0.17 -6.33
CA TYR A 40 14.99 0.23 -6.30
C TYR A 40 15.95 -0.97 -6.27
N ALA A 41 15.54 -2.08 -5.68
CA ALA A 41 16.34 -3.30 -5.61
C ALA A 41 16.39 -4.03 -6.95
N ASN A 42 15.24 -4.17 -7.62
CA ASN A 42 15.13 -4.79 -8.94
C ASN A 42 13.88 -4.29 -9.69
N LEU A 43 14.08 -3.35 -10.61
CA LEU A 43 13.00 -2.75 -11.39
C LEU A 43 12.25 -3.76 -12.29
N GLU A 44 12.90 -4.84 -12.71
CA GLU A 44 12.29 -5.81 -13.62
C GLU A 44 11.34 -6.77 -12.88
N THR A 45 11.70 -7.14 -11.65
CA THR A 45 10.99 -8.21 -10.91
C THR A 45 10.27 -7.73 -9.65
N TYR A 46 10.36 -6.45 -9.27
CA TYR A 46 9.75 -5.96 -8.01
C TYR A 46 8.24 -6.19 -7.91
N ARG A 47 7.54 -6.28 -9.05
CA ARG A 47 6.11 -6.57 -9.08
C ARG A 47 5.79 -8.04 -8.81
N ASP A 48 6.73 -8.93 -9.12
CA ASP A 48 6.61 -10.37 -8.90
C ASP A 48 7.19 -10.79 -7.53
N SER A 49 8.04 -9.95 -6.94
CA SER A 49 8.69 -10.18 -5.65
C SER A 49 7.97 -9.46 -4.50
N TYR A 50 6.95 -10.11 -3.94
CA TYR A 50 6.14 -9.61 -2.80
C TYR A 50 6.12 -10.58 -1.60
N SER A 51 7.12 -11.46 -1.49
CA SER A 51 7.21 -12.44 -0.39
C SER A 51 7.16 -11.80 1.00
N ASP A 52 7.80 -10.63 1.14
CA ASP A 52 7.91 -9.89 2.40
C ASP A 52 6.60 -9.17 2.77
N ASP A 53 5.66 -9.07 1.82
CA ASP A 53 4.40 -8.33 1.95
C ASP A 53 3.18 -9.25 2.13
N TYR A 54 3.39 -10.57 2.20
CA TYR A 54 2.32 -11.56 2.13
C TYR A 54 1.21 -11.36 3.19
N GLU A 55 1.59 -11.04 4.43
CA GLU A 55 0.64 -10.77 5.51
C GLU A 55 -0.22 -9.53 5.23
N MET A 56 0.41 -8.44 4.80
CA MET A 56 -0.29 -7.19 4.48
C MET A 56 -1.16 -7.34 3.22
N LEU A 57 -0.74 -8.16 2.26
CA LEU A 57 -1.55 -8.50 1.07
C LEU A 57 -2.80 -9.31 1.45
N GLN A 58 -2.72 -10.23 2.41
CA GLN A 58 -3.91 -10.92 2.90
C GLN A 58 -4.93 -9.95 3.51
N VAL A 59 -4.45 -8.97 4.30
CA VAL A 59 -5.30 -7.89 4.83
C VAL A 59 -5.90 -7.05 3.70
N ALA A 60 -5.10 -6.75 2.67
CA ALA A 60 -5.56 -6.03 1.48
C ALA A 60 -6.71 -6.76 0.78
N HIS A 61 -6.57 -8.08 0.56
CA HIS A 61 -7.60 -8.89 -0.09
C HIS A 61 -8.91 -8.97 0.69
N GLN A 62 -8.88 -8.80 2.01
CA GLN A 62 -10.08 -8.74 2.84
C GLN A 62 -10.69 -7.33 2.91
N SER A 63 -9.95 -6.30 2.47
CA SER A 63 -10.40 -4.92 2.50
C SER A 63 -11.56 -4.69 1.54
N PRO A 64 -12.55 -3.83 1.89
CA PRO A 64 -13.65 -3.46 1.02
C PRO A 64 -13.22 -3.02 -0.38
N HIS A 65 -12.05 -2.38 -0.51
CA HIS A 65 -11.55 -1.89 -1.80
C HIS A 65 -11.23 -2.98 -2.82
N PHE A 66 -10.97 -4.22 -2.36
CA PHE A 66 -10.66 -5.36 -3.23
C PHE A 66 -11.82 -6.35 -3.32
N THR A 67 -12.76 -6.30 -2.37
CA THR A 67 -13.95 -7.17 -2.36
C THR A 67 -15.18 -6.52 -3.01
N GLN A 68 -15.13 -5.21 -3.28
CA GLN A 68 -16.23 -4.41 -3.83
C GLN A 68 -16.81 -4.90 -5.17
N LEU A 69 -16.01 -5.50 -6.06
CA LEU A 69 -16.48 -5.99 -7.35
C LEU A 69 -17.00 -7.44 -7.32
N GLY A 70 -16.74 -8.21 -6.26
CA GLY A 70 -17.14 -9.61 -6.13
C GLY A 70 -16.90 -10.44 -7.40
N ASP A 71 -17.81 -11.38 -7.68
CA ASP A 71 -17.76 -12.24 -8.87
C ASP A 71 -17.95 -11.49 -10.20
N HIS A 72 -18.35 -10.21 -10.17
CA HIS A 72 -18.60 -9.40 -11.38
C HIS A 72 -17.30 -8.84 -11.99
N ALA A 73 -16.17 -8.90 -11.27
CA ALA A 73 -14.86 -8.56 -11.84
C ALA A 73 -14.37 -9.58 -12.88
N ILE A 74 -14.85 -10.83 -12.82
CA ILE A 74 -14.32 -11.96 -13.61
C ILE A 74 -14.98 -12.02 -15.02
N THR A 75 -16.04 -11.25 -15.26
CA THR A 75 -16.86 -11.32 -16.47
C THR A 75 -16.57 -10.24 -17.54
N LEU A 76 -15.51 -9.44 -17.37
CA LEU A 76 -15.02 -8.45 -18.35
C LEU A 76 -13.76 -8.95 -19.06
#